data_AF-A0A232FKX2-F1
#
_entry.id   AF-A0A232FKX2-F1
#
_cell.length_a   1.000
_cell.length_b   1.000
_cell.length_c   1.000
_cell.angle_alpha   90.00
_cell.angle_beta   90.00
_cell.angle_gamma   90.00
#
_symmetry.space_group_name_H-M   'P 1'
#
loop_
_entity.id
_entity.type
_entity.pdbx_description
1 polymer ?
#
loop_
_entity_poly.entity_id
_entity_poly.type
_entity_poly.pdbx_seq_one_letter_code
_entity_poly.pdbx_strand_id
1 'polypeptide(L)'
;MGMAGSRRLAEFGQGGKAIGIGGSTRLTCPEPYFVSEALYCLPEELENTREVTLRVITVGKFVTDPTESDDFGSIASILRQYLPEKDMAYVLDIDLDFFSTKNPFRTLYERANLYEKLAQLYTFNRPSSSDPEILKEVSAARDEQLTELEGLFSILQQERRLDGVDVPRTA
;
A
#
# COMPACT_ATOMS: atom_id res chain seq x y z
N MET A 1 26.92 -3.63 -1.27
CA MET A 1 27.10 -3.98 -2.69
C MET A 1 25.70 -4.09 -3.28
N GLY A 2 25.17 -2.95 -3.74
CA GLY A 2 23.75 -2.81 -4.11
C GLY A 2 23.50 -3.30 -5.52
N MET A 3 22.58 -4.24 -5.68
CA MET A 3 22.08 -4.63 -7.00
C MET A 3 21.12 -3.55 -7.51
N ALA A 4 21.57 -2.83 -8.54
CA ALA A 4 20.74 -2.00 -9.39
C ALA A 4 19.75 -2.89 -10.16
N GLY A 5 18.50 -2.92 -9.71
CA GLY A 5 17.39 -3.52 -10.44
C GLY A 5 16.75 -2.49 -11.35
N SER A 6 17.17 -2.45 -12.62
CA SER A 6 16.51 -1.72 -13.71
C SER A 6 15.04 -2.13 -13.80
N ARG A 7 14.12 -1.31 -13.27
CA ARG A 7 12.68 -1.54 -13.44
C ARG A 7 12.25 -0.98 -14.79
N ARG A 8 11.99 -1.90 -15.73
CA ARG A 8 11.29 -1.66 -17.00
C ARG A 8 9.97 -0.96 -16.73
N LEU A 9 9.46 -0.22 -17.73
CA LEU A 9 8.05 0.12 -17.83
C LEU A 9 7.23 -1.16 -17.61
N ALA A 10 6.68 -1.32 -16.42
CA ALA A 10 5.84 -2.45 -16.09
C ALA A 10 4.40 -1.94 -16.14
N GLU A 11 3.71 -2.26 -17.23
CA GLU A 11 2.26 -2.26 -17.23
C GLU A 11 1.80 -3.36 -16.27
N PHE A 12 1.60 -3.03 -14.99
CA PHE A 12 0.85 -3.89 -14.09
C PHE A 12 -0.63 -3.63 -14.34
N GLY A 13 -1.20 -4.33 -15.31
CA GLY A 13 -2.64 -4.50 -15.44
C GLY A 13 -3.06 -5.77 -14.74
N GLN A 14 -3.04 -5.81 -13.40
CA GLN A 14 -3.74 -6.86 -12.69
C GLN A 14 -5.18 -6.39 -12.44
N GLY A 15 -6.13 -6.95 -13.18
CA GLY A 15 -7.54 -6.83 -12.84
C GLY A 15 -7.76 -7.46 -11.46
N GLY A 16 -8.41 -6.71 -10.57
CA GLY A 16 -8.78 -7.18 -9.24
C GLY A 16 -10.29 -7.06 -9.06
N LYS A 17 -10.88 -8.02 -8.37
CA LYS A 17 -12.25 -7.90 -7.88
C LYS A 17 -12.20 -7.15 -6.54
N ALA A 18 -13.04 -6.13 -6.39
CA ALA A 18 -13.16 -5.32 -5.18
C ALA A 18 -14.62 -5.31 -4.73
N ILE A 19 -14.88 -5.52 -3.42
CA ILE A 19 -15.97 -4.97 -2.58
C ILE A 19 -16.29 -5.90 -1.38
N GLY A 20 -16.34 -5.29 -0.18
CA GLY A 20 -17.39 -5.45 0.82
C GLY A 20 -17.58 -6.77 1.56
N ILE A 21 -16.89 -6.97 2.68
CA ILE A 21 -17.45 -7.73 3.81
C ILE A 21 -17.72 -6.72 4.95
N GLY A 22 -18.97 -6.60 5.42
CA GLY A 22 -19.29 -5.83 6.63
C GLY A 22 -18.99 -4.33 6.61
N GLY A 23 -18.97 -3.68 5.43
CA GLY A 23 -18.67 -2.25 5.28
C GLY A 23 -17.21 -1.90 5.01
N SER A 24 -16.34 -2.90 4.81
CA SER A 24 -14.92 -2.72 4.48
C SER A 24 -14.62 -3.14 3.03
N THR A 25 -13.67 -2.46 2.36
CA THR A 25 -13.21 -2.84 1.02
C THR A 25 -12.13 -3.92 1.11
N ARG A 26 -12.27 -4.99 0.34
CA ARG A 26 -11.31 -6.09 0.18
C ARG A 26 -11.06 -6.36 -1.30
N LEU A 27 -9.92 -6.97 -1.61
CA LEU A 27 -9.39 -7.13 -2.97
C LEU A 27 -8.89 -8.55 -3.20
N THR A 28 -9.07 -9.07 -4.41
CA THR A 28 -8.41 -10.32 -4.85
C THR A 28 -7.03 -10.07 -5.46
N CYS A 29 -6.52 -8.84 -5.42
CA CYS A 29 -5.29 -8.46 -6.09
C CYS A 29 -4.06 -8.85 -5.25
N PRO A 30 -3.17 -9.74 -5.75
CA PRO A 30 -2.03 -10.25 -4.99
C PRO A 30 -0.85 -9.25 -4.92
N GLU A 31 -1.04 -8.01 -5.37
CA GLU A 31 0.01 -7.01 -5.30
C GLU A 31 0.40 -6.75 -3.82
N PRO A 32 1.71 -6.62 -3.53
CA PRO A 32 2.21 -6.59 -2.15
C PRO A 32 1.63 -5.49 -1.30
N TYR A 33 1.32 -4.36 -1.95
CA TYR A 33 0.69 -3.22 -1.32
C TYR A 33 -0.66 -3.59 -0.69
N PHE A 34 -1.48 -4.38 -1.37
CA PHE A 34 -2.78 -4.79 -0.83
C PHE A 34 -2.65 -5.86 0.25
N VAL A 35 -1.67 -6.77 0.10
CA VAL A 35 -1.41 -7.80 1.11
C VAL A 35 -0.83 -7.19 2.40
N SER A 36 0.06 -6.20 2.29
CA SER A 36 0.68 -5.54 3.46
C SER A 36 -0.29 -4.71 4.30
N GLU A 37 -1.38 -4.26 3.68
CA GLU A 37 -2.48 -3.52 4.31
C GLU A 37 -3.65 -4.43 4.71
N ALA A 38 -3.45 -5.76 4.72
CA ALA A 38 -4.48 -6.75 5.07
C ALA A 38 -5.77 -6.64 4.22
N LEU A 39 -5.65 -6.21 2.95
CA LEU A 39 -6.78 -6.03 2.04
C LEU A 39 -7.04 -7.25 1.16
N TYR A 40 -6.10 -8.20 1.09
CA TYR A 40 -6.24 -9.39 0.26
C TYR A 40 -7.23 -10.39 0.87
N CYS A 41 -8.13 -10.93 0.05
CA CYS A 41 -8.98 -12.07 0.40
C CYS A 41 -9.26 -12.96 -0.82
N LEU A 42 -9.83 -14.13 -0.58
CA LEU A 42 -10.23 -15.04 -1.65
C LEU A 42 -11.51 -14.53 -2.34
N PRO A 43 -11.72 -14.88 -3.63
CA PRO A 43 -12.90 -14.46 -4.38
C PRO A 43 -14.22 -14.89 -3.74
N GLU A 44 -14.27 -16.07 -3.12
CA GLU A 44 -15.45 -16.63 -2.43
C GLU A 44 -15.81 -15.91 -1.14
N GLU A 45 -14.91 -15.10 -0.59
CA GLU A 45 -15.14 -14.29 0.60
C GLU A 45 -15.77 -12.93 0.24
N LEU A 46 -15.84 -12.57 -1.04
CA LEU A 46 -16.40 -11.30 -1.50
C LEU A 46 -17.90 -11.36 -1.75
N GLU A 47 -18.59 -10.28 -1.38
CA GLU A 47 -19.99 -10.03 -1.71
C GLU A 47 -20.11 -8.76 -2.58
N ASN A 48 -21.15 -8.66 -3.42
CA ASN A 48 -21.40 -7.48 -4.27
C ASN A 48 -20.19 -7.03 -5.13
N THR A 49 -19.47 -8.01 -5.66
CA THR A 49 -18.19 -7.82 -6.33
C THR A 49 -18.26 -6.92 -7.57
N ARG A 50 -17.31 -5.99 -7.68
CA ARG A 50 -17.04 -5.23 -8.91
C ARG A 50 -15.64 -5.49 -9.40
N GLU A 51 -15.48 -5.49 -10.72
CA GLU A 51 -14.16 -5.54 -11.33
C GLU A 51 -13.56 -4.13 -11.36
N VAL A 52 -12.32 -4.02 -10.88
CA VAL A 52 -11.57 -2.77 -10.84
C VAL A 52 -10.23 -3.01 -11.55
N THR A 53 -9.88 -2.08 -12.45
CA THR A 53 -8.57 -2.08 -13.09
C THR A 53 -7.69 -1.04 -12.42
N LEU A 54 -6.66 -1.48 -11.70
CA LEU A 54 -5.61 -0.60 -11.21
C LEU A 54 -4.61 -0.33 -12.33
N ARG A 55 -4.31 0.94 -12.60
CA ARG A 55 -3.24 1.38 -13.50
C ARG A 55 -2.23 2.18 -12.70
N VAL A 56 -1.00 1.67 -12.63
CA VAL A 56 0.11 2.39 -12.00
C VAL A 56 0.97 3.00 -13.10
N ILE A 57 1.10 4.32 -13.08
CA ILE A 57 1.98 5.07 -13.98
C ILE A 57 3.04 5.74 -13.12
N THR A 58 4.31 5.40 -13.33
CA THR A 58 5.42 6.10 -12.69
C THR A 58 5.76 7.35 -13.48
N VAL A 59 5.70 8.49 -12.82
CA VAL A 59 6.07 9.82 -13.35
C VAL A 59 7.18 10.37 -12.46
N GLY A 60 8.08 11.16 -13.03
CA GLY A 60 9.20 11.78 -12.32
C GLY A 60 10.49 10.99 -12.40
N LYS A 61 10.76 10.28 -13.51
CA LYS A 61 12.05 9.57 -13.69
C LYS A 61 13.28 10.46 -13.48
N PHE A 62 13.15 11.75 -13.81
CA PHE A 62 14.17 12.77 -13.59
C PHE A 62 14.58 12.94 -12.12
N VAL A 63 13.71 12.56 -11.16
CA VAL A 63 13.98 12.61 -9.72
C VAL A 63 15.06 11.60 -9.33
N THR A 64 15.08 10.44 -9.99
CA THR A 64 16.09 9.39 -9.75
C THR A 64 17.32 9.56 -10.62
N ASP A 65 17.15 10.01 -11.87
CA ASP A 65 18.25 10.29 -12.80
C ASP A 65 17.90 11.56 -13.61
N PRO A 66 18.60 12.69 -13.41
CA PRO A 66 18.31 13.94 -14.11
C PRO A 66 18.38 13.88 -15.64
N THR A 67 18.98 12.83 -16.21
CA THR A 67 19.08 12.61 -17.65
C THR A 67 17.86 11.88 -18.22
N GLU A 68 17.04 11.27 -17.38
CA GLU A 68 15.80 10.63 -17.79
C GLU A 68 14.65 11.64 -17.83
N SER A 69 13.77 11.47 -18.81
CA SER A 69 12.52 12.21 -18.92
C SER A 69 11.34 11.26 -19.02
N ASP A 70 10.20 11.67 -18.47
CA ASP A 70 8.97 10.91 -18.64
C ASP A 70 8.43 11.04 -20.06
N ASP A 71 7.86 9.94 -20.58
CA ASP A 71 7.14 9.96 -21.84
C ASP A 71 5.68 10.36 -21.61
N PHE A 72 5.45 11.67 -21.55
CA PHE A 72 4.11 12.23 -21.39
C PHE A 72 3.17 11.90 -22.57
N GLY A 73 3.71 11.59 -23.75
CA GLY A 73 2.91 11.14 -24.89
C GLY A 73 2.26 9.79 -24.62
N SER A 74 3.05 8.84 -24.13
CA SER A 74 2.58 7.51 -23.71
C SER A 74 1.64 7.59 -22.51
N ILE A 75 1.97 8.38 -21.48
CA ILE A 75 1.10 8.59 -20.31
C ILE A 75 -0.27 9.12 -20.75
N ALA A 76 -0.29 10.15 -21.60
CA ALA A 76 -1.53 10.72 -22.11
C ALA A 76 -2.30 9.71 -22.98
N SER A 77 -1.61 8.83 -23.70
CA SER A 77 -2.26 7.75 -24.46
C SER A 77 -2.97 6.75 -23.56
N ILE A 78 -2.36 6.37 -22.43
CA ILE A 78 -2.97 5.47 -21.45
C ILE A 78 -4.21 6.14 -20.83
N LEU A 79 -4.10 7.39 -20.39
CA LEU A 79 -5.23 8.12 -19.81
C LEU A 79 -6.41 8.25 -20.79
N ARG A 80 -6.12 8.48 -22.07
CA ARG A 80 -7.15 8.56 -23.13
C ARG A 80 -7.91 7.25 -23.37
N GLN A 81 -7.41 6.10 -22.94
CA GLN A 81 -8.19 4.85 -23.01
C GLN A 81 -9.37 4.85 -22.03
N TYR A 82 -9.32 5.70 -21.00
CA TYR A 82 -10.29 5.75 -19.91
C TYR A 82 -11.11 7.04 -19.88
N LEU A 83 -10.67 8.05 -20.61
CA LEU A 83 -11.43 9.28 -20.83
C LEU A 83 -12.30 9.10 -22.08
N PRO A 84 -13.63 9.01 -21.96
CA PRO A 84 -14.51 8.63 -23.06
C PRO A 84 -14.50 9.60 -24.24
N GLU A 85 -14.11 10.86 -24.04
CA GLU A 85 -14.05 11.86 -25.11
C GLU A 85 -12.74 12.67 -25.07
N LYS A 86 -12.21 12.99 -26.25
CA LYS A 86 -10.94 13.71 -26.45
C LYS A 86 -10.92 15.10 -25.81
N ASP A 87 -12.09 15.71 -25.62
CA ASP A 87 -12.29 17.05 -25.09
C ASP A 87 -13.09 17.07 -23.77
N MET A 88 -13.23 15.92 -23.11
CA MET A 88 -13.92 15.84 -21.82
C MET A 88 -13.11 16.56 -20.74
N ALA A 89 -13.70 17.59 -20.11
CA ALA A 89 -13.14 18.17 -18.91
C ALA A 89 -13.21 17.14 -17.77
N TYR A 90 -12.08 16.89 -17.11
CA TYR A 90 -12.00 16.05 -15.93
C TYR A 90 -11.42 16.83 -14.77
N VAL A 91 -11.94 16.57 -13.57
CA VAL A 91 -11.33 17.02 -12.33
C VAL A 91 -10.42 15.90 -11.86
N LEU A 92 -9.12 16.17 -11.87
CA LEU A 92 -8.14 15.27 -11.29
C LEU A 92 -7.99 15.64 -9.82
N ASP A 93 -8.47 14.78 -8.93
CA ASP A 93 -8.17 14.87 -7.52
C ASP A 93 -6.76 14.33 -7.29
N ILE A 94 -5.85 15.18 -6.82
CA ILE A 94 -4.48 14.77 -6.52
C ILE A 94 -4.31 14.85 -5.00
N ASP A 95 -4.52 13.71 -4.34
CA ASP A 95 -4.22 13.54 -2.92
C ASP A 95 -2.70 13.53 -2.72
N LEU A 96 -2.12 14.71 -2.45
CA LEU A 96 -0.69 14.87 -2.17
C LEU A 96 -0.29 14.42 -0.74
N ASP A 97 -1.19 13.73 -0.03
CA ASP A 97 -1.00 13.32 1.35
C ASP A 97 -0.04 12.14 1.51
N PHE A 98 0.33 11.47 0.41
CA PHE A 98 1.36 10.44 0.40
C PHE A 98 2.76 11.06 0.26
N PHE A 99 3.15 11.78 1.31
CA PHE A 99 4.46 12.38 1.53
C PHE A 99 4.87 13.42 0.47
N SER A 100 4.81 14.69 0.90
CA SER A 100 5.80 15.69 0.52
C SER A 100 7.18 15.02 0.43
N THR A 101 8.04 15.47 -0.49
CA THR A 101 9.40 14.95 -0.82
C THR A 101 10.34 14.61 0.37
N LYS A 102 9.91 14.88 1.61
CA LYS A 102 10.51 14.45 2.87
C LYS A 102 9.49 13.68 3.73
N ASN A 103 9.84 12.46 4.17
CA ASN A 103 9.07 11.71 5.17
C ASN A 103 9.14 12.45 6.54
N PRO A 104 8.01 12.99 7.07
CA PRO A 104 7.99 13.80 8.28
C PRO A 104 8.32 12.98 9.54
N PHE A 105 8.10 11.66 9.51
CA PHE A 105 8.38 10.77 10.63
C PHE A 105 9.88 10.51 10.84
N ARG A 106 10.70 10.66 9.79
CA ARG A 106 12.16 10.43 9.90
C ARG A 106 12.82 11.38 10.90
N THR A 107 12.36 12.63 10.96
CA THR A 107 12.90 13.65 11.87
C THR A 107 12.11 13.77 13.17
N LEU A 108 10.94 13.15 13.25
CA LEU A 108 10.11 13.18 14.44
C LEU A 108 10.79 12.40 15.57
N TYR A 109 11.19 13.08 16.64
CA TYR A 109 11.92 12.50 17.78
C TYR A 109 13.17 11.70 17.38
N GLU A 110 13.99 12.25 16.48
CA GLU A 110 15.22 11.62 15.98
C GLU A 110 16.17 11.16 17.12
N ARG A 111 16.30 11.96 18.19
CA ARG A 111 17.11 11.60 19.37
C ARG A 111 16.65 10.33 20.09
N ALA A 112 15.37 9.98 19.98
CA ALA A 112 14.80 8.76 20.55
C ALA A 112 14.84 7.57 19.57
N ASN A 113 15.38 7.79 18.36
CA ASN A 113 15.40 6.82 17.27
C ASN A 113 14.00 6.29 16.93
N LEU A 114 12.99 7.18 16.96
CA LEU A 114 11.58 6.80 16.84
C LEU A 114 11.29 6.09 15.51
N TYR A 115 11.76 6.64 14.39
CA TYR A 115 11.47 6.09 13.07
C TYR A 115 11.92 4.62 12.93
N GLU A 116 13.14 4.30 13.34
CA GLU A 116 13.66 2.93 13.26
C GLU A 116 12.92 1.97 14.20
N LYS A 117 12.48 2.46 15.37
CA LYS A 117 11.66 1.67 16.30
C LYS A 117 10.25 1.40 15.73
N LEU A 118 9.61 2.41 15.15
CA LEU A 118 8.32 2.25 14.47
C LEU A 118 8.45 1.32 13.27
N ALA A 119 9.50 1.48 12.46
CA ALA A 119 9.75 0.62 11.30
C ALA A 119 9.81 -0.86 11.70
N GLN A 120 10.44 -1.19 12.84
CA GLN A 120 10.47 -2.56 13.37
C GLN A 120 9.08 -3.08 13.71
N LEU A 121 8.25 -2.28 14.39
CA LEU A 121 6.88 -2.68 14.77
C LEU A 121 5.98 -2.92 13.54
N TYR A 122 6.11 -2.10 12.51
CA TYR A 122 5.28 -2.16 11.31
C TYR A 122 5.85 -3.04 10.20
N THR A 123 7.01 -3.68 10.41
CA THR A 123 7.67 -4.49 9.39
C THR A 123 6.74 -5.58 8.87
N PHE A 124 6.64 -5.68 7.55
CA PHE A 124 5.89 -6.71 6.85
C PHE A 124 6.83 -7.49 5.93
N ASN A 125 6.95 -8.79 6.16
CA ASN A 125 7.75 -9.67 5.34
C ASN A 125 6.91 -10.19 4.18
N ARG A 126 7.13 -9.62 2.99
CA ARG A 126 6.43 -10.03 1.78
C ARG A 126 6.65 -11.53 1.50
N PRO A 127 5.60 -12.31 1.24
CA PRO A 127 5.75 -13.69 0.80
C PRO A 127 6.36 -13.74 -0.60
N SER A 128 7.23 -14.73 -0.83
CA SER A 128 7.77 -15.01 -2.18
C SER A 128 6.76 -15.68 -3.10
N SER A 129 5.69 -16.24 -2.53
CA SER A 129 4.62 -16.91 -3.26
C SER A 129 3.52 -15.95 -3.68
N SER A 130 2.86 -16.25 -4.80
CA SER A 130 1.61 -15.64 -5.25
C SER A 130 0.42 -16.59 -5.12
N ASP A 131 0.57 -17.67 -4.36
CA ASP A 131 -0.48 -18.64 -4.10
C ASP A 131 -1.61 -18.03 -3.26
N PRO A 132 -2.88 -18.13 -3.68
CA PRO A 132 -4.00 -17.49 -2.99
C PRO A 132 -4.15 -17.86 -1.51
N GLU A 133 -3.94 -19.12 -1.14
CA GLU A 133 -4.09 -19.57 0.25
C GLU A 133 -2.96 -19.01 1.11
N ILE A 134 -1.72 -19.03 0.60
CA ILE A 134 -0.58 -18.42 1.28
C ILE A 134 -0.81 -16.91 1.48
N LEU A 135 -1.33 -16.22 0.45
CA LEU A 135 -1.62 -14.79 0.53
C LEU A 135 -2.74 -14.48 1.54
N LYS A 136 -3.76 -15.33 1.62
CA LYS A 136 -4.83 -15.24 2.63
C LYS A 136 -4.26 -15.39 4.04
N GLU A 137 -3.46 -16.41 4.29
CA GLU A 137 -2.83 -16.64 5.60
C GLU A 137 -1.95 -15.45 6.01
N VAL A 138 -1.13 -14.94 5.09
CA VAL A 138 -0.28 -13.76 5.33
C VAL A 138 -1.11 -12.51 5.60
N SER A 139 -2.19 -12.29 4.85
CA SER A 139 -3.11 -11.16 5.03
C SER A 139 -3.78 -11.22 6.40
N ALA A 140 -4.24 -12.41 6.83
CA ALA A 140 -4.86 -12.62 8.13
C ALA A 140 -3.87 -12.39 9.29
N ALA A 141 -2.65 -12.91 9.20
CA ALA A 141 -1.61 -12.67 10.20
C ALA A 141 -1.25 -11.17 10.29
N ARG A 142 -1.27 -10.45 9.15
CA ARG A 142 -1.05 -9.01 9.12
C ARG A 142 -2.20 -8.25 9.77
N ASP A 143 -3.46 -8.64 9.54
CA ASP A 143 -4.63 -8.04 10.18
C ASP A 143 -4.58 -8.18 11.71
N GLU A 144 -4.17 -9.35 12.21
CA GLU A 144 -3.98 -9.61 13.64
C GLU A 144 -2.90 -8.68 14.24
N GLN A 145 -1.73 -8.58 13.59
CA GLN A 145 -0.66 -7.67 14.00
C GLN A 145 -1.13 -6.20 14.03
N LEU A 146 -1.85 -5.75 13.01
CA LEU A 146 -2.34 -4.37 12.94
C LEU A 146 -3.39 -4.09 14.03
N THR A 147 -4.28 -5.05 14.29
CA THR A 147 -5.28 -4.98 15.36
C THR A 147 -4.62 -4.89 16.73
N GLU A 148 -3.57 -5.68 16.97
CA GLU A 148 -2.79 -5.62 18.21
C GLU A 148 -2.14 -4.25 18.39
N LEU A 149 -1.47 -3.74 17.35
CA LEU A 149 -0.85 -2.42 17.38
C LEU A 149 -1.89 -1.31 17.62
N GLU A 150 -3.04 -1.36 16.97
CA GLU A 150 -4.14 -0.41 17.20
C GLU A 150 -4.59 -0.42 18.66
N GLY A 151 -4.73 -1.61 19.26
CA GLY A 151 -5.05 -1.76 20.68
C GLY A 151 -4.01 -1.11 21.58
N LEU A 152 -2.72 -1.39 21.35
CA LEU A 152 -1.61 -0.81 22.12
C LEU A 152 -1.56 0.71 22.00
N PHE A 153 -1.70 1.25 20.78
CA PHE A 153 -1.71 2.70 20.57
C PHE A 153 -2.95 3.38 21.16
N SER A 154 -4.10 2.70 21.16
CA SER A 154 -5.32 3.19 21.81
C SER A 154 -5.12 3.31 23.32
N ILE A 155 -4.50 2.32 23.97
CA ILE A 155 -4.17 2.37 25.40
C ILE A 155 -3.17 3.48 25.68
N LEU A 156 -2.09 3.57 24.89
CA LEU A 156 -1.10 4.64 25.02
C LEU A 156 -1.73 6.03 24.91
N GLN A 157 -2.68 6.21 24.00
CA GLN A 157 -3.38 7.47 23.81
C GLN A 157 -4.25 7.83 25.02
N GLN A 158 -4.91 6.84 25.64
CA GLN A 158 -5.80 7.04 26.79
C GLN A 158 -5.05 7.17 28.11
N GLU A 159 -4.11 6.26 28.38
CA GLU A 159 -3.47 6.10 29.70
C GLU A 159 -2.06 6.68 29.77
N ARG A 160 -1.44 6.96 28.62
CA ARG A 160 -0.05 7.44 28.49
C ARG A 160 0.99 6.51 29.13
N ARG A 161 0.66 5.24 29.28
CA ARG A 161 1.50 4.16 29.83
C ARG A 161 1.03 2.81 29.27
N LEU A 162 1.86 1.78 29.43
CA LEU A 162 1.57 0.40 29.01
C LEU A 162 1.63 -0.60 30.18
N ASP A 163 1.74 -0.11 31.42
CA ASP A 163 1.94 -0.96 32.58
C ASP A 163 0.72 -1.86 32.81
N GLY A 164 0.92 -3.18 32.79
CA GLY A 164 -0.14 -4.17 33.06
C GLY A 164 -0.90 -4.66 31.84
N VAL A 165 -0.51 -4.26 30.62
CA VAL A 165 -1.03 -4.85 29.37
C VAL A 165 -0.24 -6.13 29.10
N ASP A 166 -0.92 -7.27 29.03
CA ASP A 166 -0.31 -8.54 28.60
C ASP A 166 -0.13 -8.44 27.08
N VAL A 167 1.05 -7.99 26.65
CA VAL A 167 1.37 -7.78 25.24
C VAL A 167 1.67 -9.13 24.61
N PRO A 168 0.90 -9.60 23.61
CA PRO A 168 1.31 -10.74 22.80
C PRO A 168 2.70 -10.48 22.23
N ARG A 169 3.56 -11.50 22.21
CA ARG A 169 4.88 -11.35 21.59
C ARG A 169 4.67 -11.25 20.09
N THR A 170 4.74 -10.05 19.54
CA THR A 170 4.95 -9.87 18.10
C THR A 170 6.16 -10.70 17.68
N ALA A 171 5.94 -11.65 16.76
CA ALA A 171 6.97 -12.54 16.21
C ALA A 171 8.01 -11.79 15.36
#